data_AF-A0A7C7PNV3-F1
#
_entry.id   AF-A0A7C7PNV3-F1
#
_cell.length_a   1.000
_cell.length_b   1.000
_cell.length_c   1.000
_cell.angle_alpha   90.00
_cell.angle_beta   90.00
_cell.angle_gamma   90.00
#
_symmetry.space_group_name_H-M   'P 1'
#
loop_
_entity.id
_entity.type
_entity.pdbx_description
1 polymer ?
#
loop_
_entity_poly.entity_id
_entity_poly.type
_entity_poly.pdbx_seq_one_letter_code
_entity_poly.pdbx_strand_id
1 'polypeptide(L)'
;MKVKFLWKAKKCEDFVVKEVASYPNGENHFLYLLVKRNLNTKELSKKLGFSYAGLKDKFSLSFQYVSFEYFFKESELVKVSKSSWYYLKFIKTIKNKVRPGFLQGNKFLINIKNFPIKRKIPQVFINYFDTQRLSKNV
;
A
#
# COMPACT_ATOMS: atom_id res chain seq x y z
N MET A 1 13.03 -2.60 31.61
CA MET A 1 11.89 -3.47 31.25
C MET A 1 11.95 -3.77 29.74
N LYS A 2 12.34 -4.99 29.33
CA LYS A 2 12.36 -5.37 27.90
C LYS A 2 10.93 -5.69 27.44
N VAL A 3 10.32 -4.80 26.68
CA VAL A 3 9.05 -5.10 26.00
C VAL A 3 9.37 -6.03 24.84
N LYS A 4 9.06 -7.32 24.97
CA LYS A 4 9.19 -8.29 23.86
C LYS A 4 8.07 -8.00 22.87
N PHE A 5 8.38 -7.40 21.73
CA PHE A 5 7.41 -7.13 20.68
C PHE A 5 7.08 -8.45 19.96
N LEU A 6 5.93 -9.04 20.31
CA LEU A 6 5.46 -10.33 19.78
C LEU A 6 4.31 -10.17 18.77
N TRP A 7 4.05 -8.96 18.29
CA TRP A 7 2.97 -8.75 17.32
C TRP A 7 3.33 -9.37 15.98
N LYS A 8 2.41 -10.18 15.46
CA LYS A 8 2.48 -10.77 14.13
C LYS A 8 1.09 -10.69 13.52
N ALA A 9 0.96 -9.99 12.39
CA ALA A 9 -0.26 -10.01 11.61
C ALA A 9 -0.60 -11.47 11.24
N LYS A 10 -1.85 -11.89 11.49
CA LYS A 10 -2.29 -13.25 11.18
C LYS A 10 -2.97 -13.34 9.81
N LYS A 11 -3.64 -12.26 9.41
CA LYS A 11 -4.25 -12.09 8.09
C LYS A 11 -3.92 -10.69 7.56
N CYS A 12 -3.97 -10.52 6.24
CA CYS A 12 -3.68 -9.23 5.59
C CYS A 12 -4.58 -8.09 6.10
N GLU A 13 -5.82 -8.40 6.46
CA GLU A 13 -6.79 -7.44 7.00
C GLU A 13 -6.46 -6.98 8.44
N ASP A 14 -5.53 -7.66 9.12
CA ASP A 14 -5.00 -7.14 10.39
C ASP A 14 -4.04 -5.94 10.16
N PHE A 15 -3.64 -5.69 8.90
CA PHE A 15 -2.79 -4.56 8.51
C PHE A 15 -3.27 -3.95 7.19
N VAL A 16 -4.12 -2.92 7.30
CA VAL A 16 -4.68 -2.20 6.17
C VAL A 16 -3.95 -0.88 5.97
N VAL A 17 -3.49 -0.61 4.75
CA VAL A 17 -2.78 0.63 4.40
C VAL A 17 -3.49 1.32 3.26
N LYS A 18 -3.89 2.58 3.45
CA LYS A 18 -4.50 3.41 2.41
C LYS A 18 -3.63 4.62 2.13
N GLU A 19 -3.15 4.73 0.91
CA GLU A 19 -2.38 5.88 0.45
C GLU A 19 -3.24 7.15 0.47
N VAL A 20 -2.62 8.26 0.90
CA VAL A 20 -3.19 9.59 0.82
C VAL A 20 -2.34 10.38 -0.16
N ALA A 21 -2.93 10.70 -1.31
CA ALA A 21 -2.29 11.47 -2.36
C ALA A 21 -3.35 12.24 -3.14
N SER A 22 -2.92 13.32 -3.81
CA SER A 22 -3.73 14.07 -4.75
C SER A 22 -2.92 14.28 -6.02
N TYR A 23 -3.55 14.01 -7.16
CA TYR A 23 -2.92 14.15 -8.47
C TYR A 23 -3.73 15.15 -9.30
N PRO A 24 -3.07 16.12 -9.95
CA PRO A 24 -3.75 17.09 -10.81
C PRO A 24 -4.33 16.39 -12.05
N ASN A 25 -5.50 16.86 -12.49
CA ASN A 25 -6.12 16.40 -13.73
C ASN A 25 -5.20 16.70 -14.93
N GLY A 26 -5.36 15.90 -15.99
CA GLY A 26 -4.66 16.07 -17.27
C GLY A 26 -5.00 14.88 -18.17
N GLU A 27 -4.36 14.76 -19.34
CA GLU A 27 -4.78 13.78 -20.37
C GLU A 27 -3.69 12.76 -20.72
N ASN A 28 -2.50 12.88 -20.12
CA ASN A 28 -1.32 12.11 -20.53
C ASN A 28 -1.25 10.70 -19.93
N HIS A 29 -1.84 10.51 -18.75
CA HIS A 29 -1.74 9.25 -18.00
C HIS A 29 -3.08 8.88 -17.36
N PHE A 30 -3.29 7.58 -17.14
CA PHE A 30 -4.51 7.04 -16.55
C PHE A 30 -4.25 6.64 -15.10
N LEU A 31 -4.97 7.26 -14.17
CA LEU A 31 -4.86 7.01 -12.74
C LEU A 31 -5.86 5.95 -12.30
N TYR A 32 -5.37 4.97 -11.55
CA TYR A 32 -6.16 3.90 -10.95
C TYR A 32 -5.93 3.85 -9.44
N LEU A 33 -6.96 3.42 -8.71
CA LEU A 33 -6.81 2.90 -7.36
C LEU A 33 -6.55 1.39 -7.46
N LEU A 34 -5.34 0.98 -7.12
CA LEU A 34 -4.98 -0.42 -6.95
C LEU A 34 -5.33 -0.86 -5.53
N VAL A 35 -6.22 -1.85 -5.44
CA VAL A 35 -6.49 -2.60 -4.21
C VAL A 35 -5.79 -3.94 -4.34
N LYS A 36 -4.84 -4.26 -3.44
CA LYS A 36 -4.14 -5.55 -3.47
C LYS A 36 -4.11 -6.20 -2.10
N ARG A 37 -4.18 -7.54 -2.11
CA ARG A 37 -4.04 -8.39 -0.93
C ARG A 37 -2.91 -9.38 -1.13
N ASN A 38 -1.99 -9.46 -0.16
CA ASN A 38 -0.90 -10.44 -0.15
C ASN A 38 -0.03 -10.44 -1.43
N LEU A 39 0.33 -9.25 -1.93
CA LEU A 39 1.06 -9.05 -3.19
C LEU A 39 2.13 -7.98 -3.06
N ASN A 40 3.28 -8.18 -3.71
CA ASN A 40 4.35 -7.19 -3.79
C ASN A 40 4.05 -6.14 -4.89
N THR A 41 4.19 -4.87 -4.55
CA THR A 41 3.92 -3.75 -5.47
C THR A 41 4.86 -3.74 -6.68
N LYS A 42 6.15 -3.99 -6.46
CA LYS A 42 7.19 -3.98 -7.48
C LYS A 42 7.01 -5.10 -8.50
N GLU A 43 6.69 -6.30 -8.03
CA GLU A 43 6.41 -7.46 -8.90
C GLU A 43 5.16 -7.20 -9.76
N LEU A 44 4.08 -6.69 -9.14
CA LEU A 44 2.85 -6.40 -9.87
C LEU A 44 3.03 -5.25 -10.87
N SER A 45 3.81 -4.22 -10.52
CA SER A 45 4.18 -3.13 -11.43
C SER A 45 4.94 -3.64 -12.65
N LYS A 46 5.95 -4.51 -12.45
CA LYS A 46 6.67 -5.13 -13.57
C LYS A 46 5.75 -5.96 -14.46
N LYS A 47 4.79 -6.68 -13.87
CA LYS A 47 3.84 -7.53 -14.60
C LYS A 47 2.82 -6.72 -15.42
N LEU A 48 2.30 -5.63 -14.85
CA LEU A 48 1.19 -4.88 -15.43
C LEU A 48 1.61 -3.59 -16.16
N GLY A 49 2.82 -3.07 -15.91
CA GLY A 49 3.34 -1.87 -16.56
C GLY A 49 2.90 -0.54 -15.92
N PHE A 50 2.60 -0.49 -14.62
CA PHE A 50 2.21 0.76 -13.94
C PHE A 50 3.35 1.41 -13.14
N SER A 51 3.25 2.74 -12.96
CA SER A 51 4.07 3.52 -12.04
C SER A 51 3.37 3.76 -10.69
N TYR A 52 4.12 3.98 -9.61
CA TYR A 52 3.61 4.10 -8.23
C TYR A 52 4.47 5.01 -7.35
N ALA A 53 3.89 5.54 -6.26
CA ALA A 53 4.55 6.55 -5.40
C ALA A 53 5.39 5.95 -4.26
N GLY A 54 5.09 4.72 -3.88
CA GLY A 54 5.85 4.00 -2.86
C GLY A 54 5.46 2.54 -2.82
N LEU A 55 6.36 1.71 -2.30
CA LEU A 55 6.07 0.32 -2.02
C LEU A 55 5.06 0.21 -0.86
N LYS A 56 4.21 -0.80 -0.93
CA LYS A 56 3.35 -1.23 0.18
C LYS A 56 3.71 -2.66 0.56
N ASP A 57 3.59 -2.98 1.85
CA ASP A 57 3.89 -4.31 2.41
C ASP A 57 3.20 -5.42 1.62
N LYS A 58 3.91 -6.53 1.41
CA LYS A 58 3.35 -7.71 0.74
C LYS A 58 2.18 -8.27 1.55
N PHE A 59 2.39 -8.54 2.83
CA PHE A 59 1.37 -9.11 3.72
C PHE A 59 0.44 -8.04 4.30
N SER A 60 -0.35 -7.40 3.44
CA SER A 60 -1.30 -6.35 3.80
C SER A 60 -2.54 -6.37 2.89
N LEU A 61 -3.61 -5.70 3.31
CA LEU A 61 -4.63 -5.18 2.39
C LEU A 61 -4.29 -3.72 2.12
N SER A 62 -3.93 -3.40 0.88
CA SER A 62 -3.38 -2.08 0.54
C SER A 62 -4.14 -1.42 -0.59
N PHE A 63 -4.32 -0.11 -0.45
CA PHE A 63 -4.96 0.79 -1.41
C PHE A 63 -3.91 1.83 -1.81
N GLN A 64 -3.54 1.88 -3.07
CA GLN A 64 -2.52 2.80 -3.56
C GLN A 64 -2.90 3.34 -4.93
N TYR A 65 -2.50 4.57 -5.22
CA TYR A 65 -2.65 5.11 -6.56
C TYR A 65 -1.53 4.63 -7.47
N VAL A 66 -1.90 4.24 -8.68
CA VAL A 66 -0.97 3.82 -9.73
C VAL A 66 -1.36 4.48 -11.04
N SER A 67 -0.39 4.72 -11.91
CA SER A 67 -0.67 5.27 -13.24
C SER A 67 -0.15 4.39 -14.36
N PHE A 68 -0.91 4.33 -15.44
CA PHE A 68 -0.55 3.69 -16.70
C PHE A 68 -0.38 4.76 -17.80
N GLU A 69 0.44 4.46 -18.81
CA GLU A 69 0.59 5.30 -20.01
C GLU A 69 -0.55 5.08 -21.02
N TYR A 70 -1.27 3.97 -20.91
CA TYR A 70 -2.43 3.62 -21.72
C TYR A 70 -3.62 3.30 -20.82
N PHE A 71 -4.83 3.37 -21.37
CA PHE A 71 -6.03 2.96 -20.64
C PHE A 71 -5.97 1.46 -20.37
N PHE A 72 -5.93 1.09 -19.10
CA PHE A 72 -5.98 -0.29 -18.65
C PHE A 72 -7.44 -0.65 -18.40
N LYS A 73 -7.99 -1.61 -19.14
CA LYS A 73 -9.38 -2.05 -18.93
C LYS A 73 -9.58 -2.42 -17.46
N GLU A 74 -10.61 -1.86 -16.82
CA GLU A 74 -10.92 -2.22 -15.45
C GLU A 74 -11.07 -3.74 -15.35
N SER A 75 -10.30 -4.32 -14.44
CA SER A 75 -10.38 -5.74 -14.18
C SER A 75 -11.46 -5.98 -13.15
N GLU A 76 -12.20 -7.08 -13.28
CA GLU A 76 -12.83 -7.67 -12.09
C GLU A 76 -11.74 -8.07 -11.07
N LEU A 77 -12.15 -8.60 -9.92
CA LEU A 77 -11.23 -9.11 -8.91
C LEU A 77 -10.29 -10.19 -9.51
N VAL A 78 -9.01 -9.89 -9.70
CA VAL A 78 -8.03 -10.82 -10.27
C VAL A 78 -7.40 -11.65 -9.16
N LYS A 79 -7.70 -12.95 -9.14
CA LYS A 79 -7.08 -13.90 -8.20
C LYS A 79 -5.74 -14.39 -8.76
N VAL A 80 -4.69 -14.25 -7.95
CA VAL A 80 -3.34 -14.79 -8.24
C VAL A 80 -3.13 -16.12 -7.52
N SER A 81 -3.76 -16.29 -6.35
CA SER A 81 -3.76 -17.54 -5.59
C SER A 81 -5.01 -17.60 -4.69
N LYS A 82 -5.12 -18.64 -3.85
CA LYS A 82 -6.18 -18.76 -2.84
C LYS A 82 -6.23 -17.56 -1.87
N SER A 83 -5.10 -16.89 -1.62
CA SER A 83 -4.99 -15.80 -0.66
C SER A 83 -4.47 -14.48 -1.24
N SER A 84 -4.08 -14.45 -2.51
CA SER A 84 -3.53 -13.26 -3.17
C SER A 84 -4.42 -12.81 -4.32
N TRP A 85 -4.77 -11.54 -4.33
CA TRP A 85 -5.61 -10.94 -5.38
C TRP A 85 -5.37 -9.44 -5.49
N TYR A 86 -5.77 -8.87 -6.62
CA TYR A 86 -5.82 -7.42 -6.79
C TYR A 86 -7.06 -6.99 -7.59
N TYR A 87 -7.37 -5.70 -7.51
CA TYR A 87 -8.43 -5.03 -8.26
C TYR A 87 -7.94 -3.63 -8.64
N LEU A 88 -8.27 -3.20 -9.86
CA LEU A 88 -7.93 -1.88 -10.39
C LEU A 88 -9.21 -1.13 -10.72
N LYS A 89 -9.41 0.01 -10.05
CA LYS A 89 -10.51 0.93 -10.34
C LYS A 89 -9.97 2.17 -11.03
N PHE A 90 -10.46 2.50 -12.22
CA PHE A 90 -10.11 3.75 -12.87
C PHE A 90 -10.67 4.92 -12.06
N ILE A 91 -9.88 6.00 -11.96
CA ILE A 91 -10.27 7.19 -11.20
C ILE A 91 -10.44 8.37 -12.14
N LYS A 92 -9.42 8.66 -12.94
CA LYS A 92 -9.36 9.81 -13.86
C LYS A 92 -8.07 9.78 -14.67
N THR A 93 -7.95 10.70 -15.62
CA THR A 93 -6.67 11.02 -16.26
C THR A 93 -5.91 12.11 -15.50
N ILE A 94 -4.58 12.07 -15.56
CA ILE A 94 -3.67 12.98 -14.84
C ILE A 94 -2.55 13.47 -15.76
N LYS A 95 -2.01 14.67 -15.45
CA LYS A 95 -0.98 15.32 -16.26
C LYS A 95 0.37 14.57 -16.24
N ASN A 96 0.74 14.02 -15.10
CA ASN A 96 2.04 13.39 -14.87
C ASN A 96 1.86 11.98 -14.33
N LYS A 97 2.72 11.04 -14.75
CA LYS A 97 2.78 9.73 -14.11
C LYS A 97 3.05 9.84 -12.62
N VAL A 98 2.51 8.89 -11.84
CA VAL A 98 2.82 8.73 -10.43
C VAL A 98 4.31 8.41 -10.28
N ARG A 99 5.01 9.07 -9.34
CA ARG A 99 6.46 8.91 -9.12
C ARG A 99 6.77 8.67 -7.64
N PRO A 100 7.88 7.98 -7.32
CA PRO A 100 8.34 7.83 -5.95
C PRO A 100 8.36 9.17 -5.20
N GLY A 101 7.77 9.19 -4.00
CA GLY A 101 7.68 10.40 -3.16
C GLY A 101 6.47 11.30 -3.43
N PHE A 102 5.65 11.03 -4.46
CA PHE A 102 4.45 11.82 -4.76
C PHE A 102 3.23 11.33 -3.94
N LEU A 103 3.39 11.27 -2.63
CA LEU A 103 2.32 10.93 -1.68
C LEU A 103 2.43 11.82 -0.44
N GLN A 104 1.29 12.18 0.14
CA GLN A 104 1.24 12.99 1.37
C GLN A 104 1.48 12.10 2.60
N GLY A 105 1.03 10.84 2.53
CA GLY A 105 1.22 9.87 3.60
C GLY A 105 0.39 8.62 3.39
N ASN A 106 0.19 7.87 4.46
CA ASN A 106 -0.66 6.70 4.49
C ASN A 106 -1.54 6.72 5.74
N LYS A 107 -2.80 6.28 5.60
CA LYS A 107 -3.68 5.96 6.72
C LYS A 107 -3.55 4.46 7.00
N PHE A 108 -3.40 4.12 8.26
CA PHE A 108 -3.25 2.74 8.72
C PHE A 108 -4.47 2.34 9.55
N LEU A 109 -4.93 1.10 9.34
CA LEU A 109 -5.78 0.39 10.29
C LEU A 109 -5.05 -0.89 10.66
N ILE A 110 -4.76 -1.03 11.95
CA ILE A 110 -3.95 -2.13 12.48
C ILE A 110 -4.74 -2.82 13.57
N ASN A 111 -5.01 -4.12 13.39
CA ASN A 111 -5.62 -4.93 14.42
C ASN A 111 -4.52 -5.56 15.28
N ILE A 112 -4.43 -5.11 16.53
CA ILE A 112 -3.51 -5.65 17.51
C ILE A 112 -4.27 -6.64 18.40
N LYS A 113 -3.92 -7.93 18.30
CA LYS A 113 -4.53 -9.00 19.11
C LYS A 113 -3.68 -9.24 20.36
N ASN A 114 -4.34 -9.63 21.45
CA ASN A 114 -3.70 -10.01 22.72
C ASN A 114 -2.80 -8.91 23.33
N PHE A 115 -3.09 -7.64 23.02
CA PHE A 115 -2.39 -6.52 23.61
C PHE A 115 -3.25 -5.87 24.68
N PRO A 116 -2.82 -5.86 25.95
CA PRO A 116 -3.58 -5.20 27.00
C PRO A 116 -3.50 -3.68 26.78
N ILE A 117 -4.57 -3.10 26.23
CA ILE A 117 -4.74 -1.64 26.06
C ILE A 117 -5.04 -0.99 27.44
N LYS A 118 -4.29 -1.36 28.48
CA LYS A 118 -4.41 -0.76 29.82
C LYS A 118 -3.61 0.55 29.94
N ARG A 119 -2.81 0.89 28.93
CA ARG A 119 -2.03 2.14 28.87
C ARG A 119 -2.63 3.10 27.85
N LYS A 120 -2.65 4.39 28.19
CA LYS A 120 -2.92 5.47 27.23
C LYS A 120 -1.96 5.28 26.04
N ILE A 121 -2.51 5.22 24.84
CA ILE A 121 -1.72 5.23 23.61
C ILE A 121 -1.11 6.63 23.50
N PRO A 122 0.22 6.77 23.43
CA PRO A 122 0.85 8.07 23.26
C PRO A 122 0.43 8.68 21.93
N GLN A 123 0.15 9.99 21.92
CA GLN A 123 -0.30 10.70 20.72
C GLN A 123 0.83 10.92 19.70
N VAL A 124 2.08 10.87 20.17
CA VAL A 124 3.27 11.06 19.37
C VAL A 124 4.30 9.99 19.71
N PHE A 125 5.17 9.69 18.74
CA PHE A 125 6.27 8.75 18.90
C PHE A 125 7.49 9.27 18.14
N ILE A 126 8.68 8.75 18.46
CA ILE A 126 9.92 9.14 17.79
C ILE A 126 9.94 8.56 16.37
N ASN A 127 10.19 9.40 15.37
CA ASN A 127 10.16 9.04 13.95
C ASN A 127 11.43 8.27 13.51
N TYR A 128 11.57 7.04 13.97
CA TYR A 128 12.67 6.16 13.58
C TYR A 128 12.49 5.60 12.16
N PHE A 129 13.61 5.38 11.47
CA PHE A 129 13.64 4.47 10.33
C PHE A 129 13.57 3.02 10.84
N ASP A 130 12.62 2.24 10.34
CA ASP A 130 12.48 0.83 10.70
C ASP A 130 13.60 -0.04 10.07
N THR A 131 13.78 -1.23 10.62
CA THR A 131 14.62 -2.32 10.11
C THR A 131 14.45 -2.57 8.62
N GLN A 132 13.22 -2.48 8.07
CA GLN A 132 12.97 -2.58 6.63
C GLN A 132 13.81 -1.59 5.79
N ARG A 133 14.16 -0.42 6.35
CA ARG A 133 15.00 0.59 5.70
C ARG A 133 16.49 0.24 5.76
N LEU A 134 16.91 -0.49 6.78
CA LEU A 134 18.30 -0.82 7.09
C LEU A 134 18.72 -2.17 6.50
N SER A 135 17.84 -3.17 6.54
CA SER A 135 18.04 -4.42 5.81
C SER A 135 17.86 -4.15 4.31
N LYS A 136 18.77 -4.65 3.46
CA LYS A 136 18.55 -4.68 2.01
C LYS A 136 17.14 -5.24 1.78
N ASN A 137 16.29 -4.50 1.07
CA ASN A 137 14.94 -4.93 0.72
C ASN A 137 15.02 -6.25 -0.06
N VAL A 138 15.03 -7.39 0.64
CA VAL A 138 14.91 -8.73 0.07
C VAL A 138 13.44 -9.03 -0.16
#